data_AF-G5R122-F1
#
_entry.id   AF-G5R122-F1
#
_cell.length_a   1.000
_cell.length_b   1.000
_cell.length_c   1.000
_cell.angle_alpha   90.00
_cell.angle_beta   90.00
_cell.angle_gamma   90.00
#
_symmetry.space_group_name_H-M   'P 1'
#
loop_
_entity.id
_entity.type
_entity.pdbx_description
1 polymer ?
#
loop_
_entity_poly.entity_id
_entity_poly.type
_entity_poly.pdbx_seq_one_letter_code
_entity_poly.pdbx_strand_id
1 'polypeptide(L)' 'MVPVYVPAPFIPVRGEGSRLWDQQEKEYIDFAGGIAVNALGHAHPALREALYQ' A
#
# COMPACT_ATOMS: atom_id res chain seq x y z
N MET A 1 5.99 -11.03 -15.59
CA MET A 1 4.55 -10.73 -15.38
C MET A 1 3.83 -11.01 -16.68
N VAL A 2 2.71 -11.75 -16.65
CA VAL A 2 1.82 -11.87 -17.83
C VAL A 2 1.14 -10.51 -18.06
N PRO A 3 1.01 -9.98 -19.29
CA PRO A 3 0.66 -8.58 -19.55
C PRO A 3 -0.85 -8.29 -19.44
N VAL A 4 -1.45 -8.64 -18.31
CA VAL A 4 -2.89 -8.42 -18.04
C VAL A 4 -3.18 -7.12 -17.29
N TYR A 5 -2.15 -6.38 -16.86
CA TYR A 5 -2.27 -5.09 -16.18
C TYR A 5 -1.31 -4.04 -16.76
N VAL A 6 -1.73 -2.78 -16.70
CA VAL A 6 -0.87 -1.59 -16.89
C VAL A 6 -0.77 -0.89 -15.53
N PRO A 7 0.21 -1.25 -14.68
CA PRO A 7 0.35 -0.65 -13.35
C PRO A 7 0.86 0.79 -13.44
N ALA A 8 0.83 1.50 -12.30
CA ALA A 8 1.45 2.81 -12.19
C ALA A 8 2.95 2.76 -12.54
N PRO A 9 3.54 3.88 -13.01
CA PRO A 9 4.97 3.92 -13.36
C PRO A 9 5.91 3.97 -12.14
N PHE A 10 5.36 4.10 -10.93
CA PHE A 10 6.12 4.08 -9.68
C PHE A 10 5.84 2.78 -8.91
N ILE A 11 6.79 2.40 -8.05
CA ILE A 11 6.71 1.17 -7.26
C ILE A 11 6.62 1.56 -5.78
N PRO A 12 5.47 1.33 -5.11
CA PRO A 12 5.35 1.49 -3.67
C PRO A 12 6.29 0.57 -2.90
N VAL A 13 6.92 1.05 -1.84
CA VAL A 13 7.83 0.28 -0.97
C VAL A 13 7.45 0.28 0.51
N ARG A 14 6.68 1.27 0.96
CA ARG A 14 6.13 1.33 2.32
C ARG A 14 4.81 2.09 2.35
N GLY A 15 3.98 1.82 3.34
CA GLY A 15 2.77 2.56 3.62
C GLY A 15 2.44 2.57 5.11
N GLU A 16 1.71 3.59 5.54
CA GLU A 16 1.25 3.77 6.93
C GLU A 16 -0.08 4.53 6.92
N GLY A 17 -1.14 3.93 7.46
CA GLY A 17 -2.48 4.51 7.39
C GLY A 17 -2.91 4.74 5.94
N SER A 18 -3.29 5.97 5.59
CA SER A 18 -3.63 6.36 4.21
C SER A 18 -2.46 6.98 3.43
N ARG A 19 -1.21 6.84 3.90
CA ARG A 19 -0.01 7.31 3.18
C ARG A 19 0.76 6.15 2.57
N LEU A 20 1.34 6.39 1.40
CA LEU A 20 2.14 5.43 0.64
C LEU A 20 3.40 6.13 0.09
N TRP A 21 4.53 5.44 0.06
CA TRP A 21 5.78 5.96 -0.50
C TRP A 21 6.37 5.02 -1.52
N ASP A 22 6.91 5.58 -2.60
CA ASP A 22 7.62 4.85 -3.63
C ASP A 22 9.13 4.72 -3.37
N GLN A 23 9.82 4.01 -4.26
CA GLN A 23 11.28 3.81 -4.23
C GLN A 23 12.11 5.11 -4.26
N GLN A 24 11.52 6.23 -4.66
CA GLN A 24 12.15 7.55 -4.72
C GLN A 24 11.74 8.44 -3.55
N GLU A 25 11.18 7.86 -2.48
CA GLU A 25 10.69 8.54 -1.28
C GLU A 25 9.54 9.53 -1.51
N LYS A 26 8.92 9.53 -2.70
CA LYS A 26 7.76 10.39 -2.95
C LYS A 26 6.54 9.85 -2.20
N GLU A 27 5.88 10.75 -1.46
CA GLU A 27 4.66 10.46 -0.71
C GLU A 27 3.40 10.61 -1.58
N TYR A 28 2.43 9.73 -1.34
CA TYR A 28 1.10 9.75 -1.91
C TYR A 28 0.06 9.61 -0.78
N ILE A 29 -1.06 10.33 -0.91
CA ILE A 29 -2.28 10.02 -0.16
C ILE A 29 -3.04 8.95 -0.94
N ASP A 30 -3.25 7.79 -0.35
CA ASP A 30 -3.93 6.66 -0.97
C ASP A 30 -5.45 6.73 -0.78
N PHE A 31 -6.13 7.32 -1.76
CA PHE A 31 -7.59 7.24 -1.90
C PHE A 31 -8.06 6.07 -2.76
N ALA A 32 -7.16 5.28 -3.35
CA ALA A 32 -7.54 4.03 -4.00
C ALA A 32 -7.88 2.94 -2.96
N GLY A 33 -7.21 3.00 -1.79
CA GLY A 33 -7.48 2.10 -0.66
C GLY A 33 -7.30 0.63 -1.02
N GLY A 34 -6.37 0.33 -1.94
CA GLY A 34 -6.19 -1.02 -2.46
C GLY A 34 -7.41 -1.58 -3.18
N ILE A 35 -8.19 -0.75 -3.89
CA ILE A 35 -9.49 -1.12 -4.48
C ILE A 35 -10.47 -1.50 -3.36
N ALA A 36 -10.65 -0.58 -2.41
CA ALA A 36 -11.48 -0.73 -1.22
C ALA A 36 -11.13 -1.92 -0.29
N VAL A 37 -9.94 -2.52 -0.44
CA VAL A 37 -9.48 -3.63 0.41
C VAL A 37 -8.88 -3.15 1.73
N ASN A 38 -8.12 -2.06 1.71
CA ASN A 38 -7.33 -1.59 2.85
C ASN A 38 -8.18 -0.77 3.84
N ALA A 39 -9.23 -1.37 4.40
CA ALA A 39 -10.16 -0.70 5.31
C ALA A 39 -9.51 -0.14 6.59
N LEU A 40 -8.41 -0.75 7.04
CA LEU A 40 -7.61 -0.30 8.20
C LEU A 40 -6.31 0.42 7.79
N GLY A 41 -6.18 0.77 6.51
CA GLY A 41 -4.97 1.38 5.96
C GLY A 41 -3.79 0.42 5.85
N HIS A 42 -2.66 0.96 5.41
CA HIS A 42 -1.41 0.22 5.23
C HIS A 42 -0.73 -0.07 6.56
N ALA A 43 -0.16 -1.28 6.68
CA ALA A 43 0.68 -1.72 7.80
C ALA A 43 0.08 -1.52 9.21
N HIS A 44 -1.24 -1.67 9.34
CA HIS A 44 -1.94 -1.45 10.61
C HIS A 44 -1.33 -2.28 11.76
N PRO A 45 -0.97 -1.68 12.91
CA PRO A 45 -0.20 -2.34 13.96
C PRO A 45 -0.91 -3.58 14.52
N ALA A 46 -2.21 -3.50 14.81
CA ALA A 46 -2.96 -4.65 15.33
C ALA A 46 -3.06 -5.81 14.33
N LEU A 47 -3.11 -5.54 13.01
CA LEU A 47 -3.14 -6.59 11.99
C LEU A 47 -1.77 -7.26 11.84
N ARG A 48 -0.70 -6.46 11.92
CA ARG A 48 0.67 -6.97 11.90
C ARG A 48 0.95 -7.84 13.12
N GLU A 49 0.56 -7.39 14.30
CA GLU A 49 0.69 -8.16 15.54
C GLU A 49 -0.05 -9.51 15.42
N ALA A 50 -1.31 -9.49 14.98
CA ALA A 50 -2.09 -10.72 14.79
C ALA A 50 -1.49 -11.68 13.74
N LEU A 51 -0.79 -11.19 12.73
CA LEU A 51 -0.12 -12.01 11.71
C LEU A 51 1.14 -12.72 12.23
N TYR A 52 1.83 -12.12 13.20
CA TYR A 52 3.07 -12.66 13.75
C TYR A 52 2.89 -13.56 14.98
N GLN A 53 1.65 -13.71 15.46
CA GLN A 53 1.28 -14.69 16.48
C GLN A 53 1.31 -16.11 15.90
#